data_AF-A0A2G8KDU1-F1
#
_entry.id   AF-A0A2G8KDU1-F1
#
_cell.length_a   1.000
_cell.length_b   1.000
_cell.length_c   1.000
_cell.angle_alpha   90.00
_cell.angle_beta   90.00
_cell.angle_gamma   90.00
#
_symmetry.space_group_name_H-M   'P 1'
#
loop_
_entity.id
_entity.type
_entity.pdbx_description
1 polymer ?
#
loop_
_entity_poly.entity_id
_entity_poly.type
_entity_poly.pdbx_seq_one_letter_code
_entity_poly.pdbx_strand_id
1 'polypeptide(L)'
;MVAFVNFVVRHSFVTQSNGITDMTVTAAFKPHEISETISGTNLWRLGFFGARNMEGTGPRANEIHQLLSPAQRSQTAFPGQNLTFDASSRVNLNNIGPDQSFPFYCVEFAKNPLADPDFTFQIANDEVPAILCQNSQSLPRSAPEQETRPSALFTSLTARFQITKSPDDTIPSRATITVTLEPHPRTDVITGTNLWQLDSLEVVTVMARVRERMKVRSYYCLYRQVNLYIPTNRSCSP
;
A
#
# COMPACT_ATOMS: atom_id res chain seq x y z
N MET A 1 -27.28 0.88 38.06
CA MET A 1 -27.01 -0.21 37.06
C MET A 1 -27.43 0.28 35.69
N VAL A 2 -26.63 0.04 34.64
CA VAL A 2 -27.01 0.41 33.26
C VAL A 2 -27.15 -0.86 32.42
N ALA A 3 -28.33 -1.02 31.82
CA ALA A 3 -28.60 -2.06 30.84
C ALA A 3 -28.76 -1.42 29.47
N PHE A 4 -28.18 -2.00 28.41
CA PHE A 4 -28.34 -1.50 27.04
C PHE A 4 -29.21 -2.45 26.21
N VAL A 5 -30.12 -1.89 25.40
CA VAL A 5 -31.08 -2.67 24.60
C VAL A 5 -30.62 -2.90 23.15
N ASN A 6 -29.76 -2.05 22.61
CA ASN A 6 -29.24 -2.18 21.25
C ASN A 6 -27.83 -1.61 21.17
N PHE A 7 -26.99 -2.29 20.40
CA PHE A 7 -25.65 -1.84 20.01
C PHE A 7 -25.56 -1.84 18.48
N VAL A 8 -25.27 -0.68 17.91
CA VAL A 8 -25.09 -0.53 16.45
C VAL A 8 -23.75 0.13 16.19
N VAL A 9 -22.96 -0.47 15.31
CA VAL A 9 -21.71 0.11 14.81
C VAL A 9 -21.81 0.34 13.32
N ARG A 10 -21.47 1.55 12.89
CA ARG A 10 -21.15 1.87 11.50
C ARG A 10 -19.68 2.23 11.45
N HIS A 11 -19.00 1.82 10.39
CA HIS A 11 -17.60 2.12 10.20
C HIS A 11 -17.35 2.52 8.76
N SER A 12 -16.27 3.24 8.51
CA SER A 12 -15.71 3.38 7.17
C SER A 12 -14.19 3.47 7.25
N PHE A 13 -13.54 3.01 6.18
CA PHE A 13 -12.09 2.95 6.06
C PHE A 13 -11.65 3.71 4.82
N VAL A 14 -10.60 4.53 4.97
CA VAL A 14 -9.91 5.18 3.86
C VAL A 14 -8.46 4.70 3.89
N THR A 15 -8.11 3.82 2.96
CA THR A 15 -6.75 3.26 2.84
C THR A 15 -5.74 4.37 2.58
N GLN A 16 -4.67 4.38 3.38
CA GLN A 16 -3.49 5.21 3.14
C GLN A 16 -2.29 4.33 2.76
N SER A 17 -1.11 4.94 2.66
CA SER A 17 0.16 4.24 2.40
C SER A 17 0.54 3.28 3.54
N ASN A 18 1.20 2.17 3.20
CA ASN A 18 1.91 1.28 4.14
C ASN A 18 1.03 0.57 5.20
N GLY A 19 -0.23 0.27 4.87
CA GLY A 19 -1.12 -0.47 5.77
C GLY A 19 -1.70 0.34 6.94
N ILE A 20 -1.35 1.63 7.04
CA ILE A 20 -2.05 2.57 7.90
C ILE A 20 -3.32 3.02 7.18
N THR A 21 -4.44 3.03 7.89
CA THR A 21 -5.75 3.35 7.34
C THR A 21 -6.45 4.32 8.27
N ASP A 22 -7.08 5.36 7.72
CA ASP A 22 -8.00 6.17 8.52
C ASP A 22 -9.29 5.39 8.72
N MET A 23 -9.67 5.21 9.97
CA MET A 23 -10.92 4.57 10.36
C MET A 23 -11.83 5.60 11.01
N THR A 24 -13.09 5.61 10.61
CA THR A 24 -14.16 6.28 11.35
C THR A 24 -15.14 5.23 11.86
N VAL A 25 -15.57 5.39 13.11
CA VAL A 25 -16.49 4.48 13.80
C VAL A 25 -17.57 5.30 14.46
N THR A 26 -18.82 5.05 14.07
CA THR A 26 -20.00 5.54 14.77
C THR A 26 -20.58 4.39 15.58
N ALA A 27 -20.52 4.50 16.90
CA ALA A 27 -21.11 3.53 17.82
C ALA A 27 -22.33 4.16 18.51
N ALA A 28 -23.48 3.51 18.41
CA ALA A 28 -24.72 3.97 19.02
C ALA A 28 -25.27 2.93 19.99
N PHE A 29 -25.67 3.41 21.15
CA PHE A 29 -26.19 2.62 22.25
C PHE A 29 -27.47 3.24 22.78
N LYS A 30 -28.41 2.42 23.22
CA LYS A 30 -29.60 2.91 23.92
C LYS A 30 -29.66 2.27 25.31
N PRO A 31 -29.43 3.03 26.41
CA PRO A 31 -29.72 2.57 27.75
C PRO A 31 -31.21 2.24 27.87
N HIS A 32 -31.51 1.15 28.56
CA HIS A 32 -32.87 0.75 28.91
C HIS A 32 -33.50 1.83 29.79
N GLU A 33 -34.82 2.02 29.68
CA GLU A 33 -35.59 3.00 30.43
C GLU A 33 -35.53 2.83 31.96
N ILE A 34 -35.15 1.63 32.45
CA ILE A 34 -35.01 1.33 33.88
C ILE A 34 -33.59 1.61 34.40
N SER A 35 -32.68 2.01 33.53
CA SER A 35 -31.30 2.33 33.92
C SER A 35 -31.28 3.60 34.76
N GLU A 36 -30.17 3.81 35.45
CA GLU A 36 -29.87 5.08 36.09
C GLU A 36 -29.20 6.03 35.10
N THR A 37 -29.31 7.34 35.34
CA THR A 37 -28.46 8.33 34.67
C THR A 37 -27.03 8.18 35.16
N ILE A 38 -26.08 7.99 34.24
CA ILE A 38 -24.65 7.93 34.56
C ILE A 38 -23.95 9.16 33.99
N SER A 39 -23.50 10.04 34.89
CA SER A 39 -22.69 11.20 34.59
C SER A 39 -21.37 11.10 35.33
N GLY A 40 -20.29 11.62 34.74
CA GLY A 40 -18.96 11.48 35.30
C GLY A 40 -17.86 11.64 34.25
N THR A 41 -16.67 11.13 34.57
CA THR A 41 -15.51 11.15 33.69
C THR A 41 -15.06 9.74 33.35
N ASN A 42 -14.46 9.59 32.16
CA ASN A 42 -13.90 8.33 31.69
C ASN A 42 -14.90 7.16 31.80
N LEU A 43 -16.17 7.34 31.47
CA LEU A 43 -17.21 6.31 31.63
C LEU A 43 -17.07 5.18 30.59
N TRP A 44 -16.76 5.54 29.35
CA TRP A 44 -16.88 4.64 28.20
C TRP A 44 -15.53 4.28 27.57
N ARG A 45 -15.46 3.07 27.03
CA ARG A 45 -14.32 2.58 26.24
C ARG A 45 -14.81 2.04 24.92
N LEU A 46 -14.24 2.53 23.82
CA LEU A 46 -14.42 1.98 22.49
C LEU A 46 -13.05 1.52 21.97
N GLY A 47 -12.86 0.22 21.83
CA GLY A 47 -11.61 -0.38 21.35
C GLY A 47 -11.74 -0.91 19.92
N PHE A 48 -10.59 -1.15 19.28
CA PHE A 48 -10.48 -1.80 17.98
C PHE A 48 -9.35 -2.84 18.00
N PHE A 49 -9.55 -3.98 17.34
CA PHE A 49 -8.51 -4.98 17.17
C PHE A 49 -8.79 -5.93 16.00
N GLY A 50 -7.75 -6.57 15.47
CA GLY A 50 -7.87 -7.72 14.58
C GLY A 50 -8.11 -9.02 15.33
N ALA A 51 -8.99 -9.87 14.82
CA ALA A 51 -9.36 -11.15 15.42
C ALA A 51 -9.24 -12.32 14.45
N ARG A 52 -9.14 -13.52 15.01
CA ARG A 52 -9.06 -14.79 14.26
C ARG A 52 -10.43 -15.41 13.99
N ASN A 53 -11.47 -14.96 14.69
CA ASN A 53 -12.82 -15.50 14.63
C ASN A 53 -13.85 -14.37 14.79
N MET A 54 -15.13 -14.68 14.53
CA MET A 54 -16.21 -13.68 14.58
C MET A 54 -16.63 -13.33 16.00
N GLU A 55 -16.23 -14.14 16.99
CA GLU A 55 -16.50 -13.92 18.40
C GLU A 55 -15.50 -12.92 19.02
N GLY A 56 -14.40 -12.59 18.32
CA GLY A 56 -13.36 -11.70 18.83
C GLY A 56 -12.55 -12.28 19.99
N THR A 57 -12.56 -13.61 20.14
CA THR A 57 -11.89 -14.32 21.23
C THR A 57 -10.45 -14.67 20.90
N GLY A 58 -9.62 -14.86 21.93
CA GLY A 58 -8.21 -15.25 21.77
C GLY A 58 -7.28 -14.07 21.49
N PRO A 59 -6.16 -14.29 20.78
CA PRO A 59 -5.18 -13.23 20.51
C PRO A 59 -5.78 -12.08 19.70
N ARG A 60 -5.37 -10.85 20.05
CA ARG A 60 -5.78 -9.60 19.39
C ARG A 60 -4.61 -8.98 18.64
N ALA A 61 -4.82 -8.56 17.40
CA ALA A 61 -3.82 -7.87 16.59
C ALA A 61 -4.02 -6.36 16.57
N ASN A 62 -2.93 -5.60 16.59
CA ASN A 62 -2.89 -4.14 16.49
C ASN A 62 -3.95 -3.45 17.35
N GLU A 63 -4.10 -3.91 18.59
CA GLU A 63 -5.18 -3.47 19.48
C GLU A 63 -5.03 -1.99 19.86
N ILE A 64 -6.12 -1.26 19.72
CA ILE A 64 -6.30 0.10 20.22
C ILE A 64 -7.34 0.02 21.32
N HIS A 65 -6.92 0.23 22.57
CA HIS A 65 -7.82 0.10 23.71
C HIS A 65 -8.85 1.24 23.84
N GLN A 66 -8.59 2.41 23.26
CA GLN A 66 -9.46 3.56 23.40
C GLN A 66 -9.41 4.45 22.15
N LEU A 67 -10.51 4.51 21.43
CA LEU A 67 -10.76 5.39 20.29
C LEU A 67 -11.47 6.69 20.69
N LEU A 68 -12.16 6.71 21.83
CA LEU A 68 -12.92 7.88 22.27
C LEU A 68 -11.98 8.97 22.82
N SER A 69 -12.21 10.20 22.38
CA SER A 69 -11.60 11.39 22.99
C SER A 69 -12.06 11.55 24.46
N PRO A 70 -11.33 12.33 25.28
CA PRO A 70 -11.72 12.59 26.67
C PRO A 70 -13.15 13.10 26.85
N ALA A 71 -13.60 13.97 25.94
CA ALA A 71 -14.96 14.50 25.95
C ALA A 71 -15.99 13.42 25.62
N GLN A 72 -15.72 12.59 24.62
CA GLN A 72 -16.62 11.51 24.21
C GLN A 72 -16.75 10.44 25.30
N ARG A 73 -15.64 9.96 25.85
CA ARG A 73 -15.71 8.92 26.91
C ARG A 73 -16.35 9.39 28.20
N SER A 74 -16.56 10.69 28.39
CA SER A 74 -17.20 11.28 29.57
C SER A 74 -18.65 11.71 29.31
N GLN A 75 -19.22 11.37 28.15
CA GLN A 75 -20.62 11.70 27.86
C GLN A 75 -21.57 11.02 28.86
N THR A 76 -22.56 11.78 29.32
CA THR A 76 -23.58 11.25 30.25
C THR A 76 -24.55 10.34 29.50
N ALA A 77 -24.84 9.17 30.07
CA ALA A 77 -25.90 8.29 29.58
C ALA A 77 -27.21 8.59 30.31
N PHE A 78 -28.27 8.86 29.55
CA PHE A 78 -29.62 9.04 30.08
C PHE A 78 -30.49 7.81 29.76
N PRO A 79 -31.34 7.36 30.68
CA PRO A 79 -32.25 6.24 30.44
C PRO A 79 -33.15 6.51 29.22
N GLY A 80 -33.27 5.52 28.33
CA GLY A 80 -34.12 5.60 27.14
C GLY A 80 -33.60 6.52 26.01
N GLN A 81 -32.48 7.23 26.20
CA GLN A 81 -31.92 8.15 25.19
C GLN A 81 -30.71 7.53 24.49
N ASN A 82 -30.57 7.78 23.17
CA ASN A 82 -29.42 7.27 22.44
C ASN A 82 -28.13 7.97 22.89
N LEU A 83 -27.12 7.18 23.19
CA LEU A 83 -25.74 7.56 23.43
C LEU A 83 -24.93 7.22 22.19
N THR A 84 -24.39 8.22 21.50
CA THR A 84 -23.72 8.07 20.22
C THR A 84 -22.30 8.62 20.28
N PHE A 85 -21.35 7.86 19.74
CA PHE A 85 -19.95 8.24 19.64
C PHE A 85 -19.49 8.21 18.18
N ASP A 86 -18.89 9.29 17.72
CA ASP A 86 -18.23 9.38 16.41
C ASP A 86 -16.71 9.46 16.62
N ALA A 87 -16.04 8.32 16.62
CA ALA A 87 -14.60 8.24 16.79
C ALA A 87 -13.89 8.17 15.44
N SER A 88 -12.75 8.85 15.33
CA SER A 88 -11.83 8.71 14.20
C SER A 88 -10.43 8.43 14.71
N SER A 89 -9.74 7.48 14.07
CA SER A 89 -8.36 7.15 14.40
C SER A 89 -7.65 6.56 13.21
N ARG A 90 -6.31 6.67 13.22
CA ARG A 90 -5.46 5.88 12.34
C ARG A 90 -5.30 4.49 12.92
N VAL A 91 -5.57 3.47 12.11
CA VAL A 91 -5.40 2.06 12.48
C VAL A 91 -4.34 1.42 11.62
N ASN A 92 -3.57 0.52 12.22
CA ASN A 92 -2.62 -0.31 11.50
C ASN A 92 -3.31 -1.63 11.13
N LEU A 93 -3.46 -1.88 9.83
CA LEU A 93 -4.08 -3.10 9.31
C LEU A 93 -3.04 -4.15 8.90
N ASN A 94 -1.76 -3.99 9.23
CA ASN A 94 -0.75 -5.02 8.97
C ASN A 94 -1.14 -6.32 9.69
N ASN A 95 -1.16 -7.44 8.97
CA ASN A 95 -1.66 -8.74 9.42
C ASN A 95 -3.17 -8.82 9.69
N ILE A 96 -3.94 -7.77 9.40
CA ILE A 96 -5.41 -7.73 9.49
C ILE A 96 -5.96 -7.55 8.07
N GLY A 97 -6.63 -8.57 7.54
CA GLY A 97 -7.10 -8.49 6.16
C GLY A 97 -7.46 -9.84 5.55
N PRO A 98 -8.02 -9.82 4.33
CA PRO A 98 -8.23 -11.05 3.57
C PRO A 98 -6.90 -11.80 3.44
N ASP A 99 -6.94 -13.11 3.70
CA ASP A 99 -5.78 -14.00 3.59
C ASP A 99 -4.62 -13.67 4.57
N GLN A 100 -4.88 -12.88 5.62
CA GLN A 100 -3.94 -12.61 6.70
C GLN A 100 -4.21 -13.49 7.94
N SER A 101 -3.29 -13.43 8.92
CA SER A 101 -3.44 -14.17 10.19
C SER A 101 -4.66 -13.75 11.01
N PHE A 102 -5.17 -12.53 10.81
CA PHE A 102 -6.36 -11.99 11.47
C PHE A 102 -7.37 -11.54 10.41
N PRO A 103 -8.24 -12.46 9.92
CA PRO A 103 -9.18 -12.17 8.84
C PRO A 103 -10.42 -11.38 9.28
N PHE A 104 -10.54 -11.07 10.58
CA PHE A 104 -11.62 -10.26 11.12
C PHE A 104 -11.06 -9.02 11.81
N TYR A 105 -11.86 -7.96 11.88
CA TYR A 105 -11.63 -6.84 12.77
C TYR A 105 -12.85 -6.63 13.65
N CYS A 106 -12.63 -6.18 14.87
CA CYS A 106 -13.65 -6.06 15.88
C CYS A 106 -13.61 -4.67 16.51
N VAL A 107 -14.79 -4.19 16.87
CA VAL A 107 -14.98 -3.04 17.75
C VAL A 107 -15.51 -3.55 19.08
N GLU A 108 -14.91 -3.10 20.17
CA GLU A 108 -15.31 -3.47 21.53
C GLU A 108 -15.84 -2.25 22.25
N PHE A 109 -17.03 -2.35 22.82
CA PHE A 109 -17.56 -1.35 23.74
C PHE A 109 -17.66 -1.90 25.15
N ALA A 110 -17.10 -1.15 26.09
CA ALA A 110 -17.06 -1.52 27.48
C ALA A 110 -17.19 -0.29 28.38
N LYS A 111 -17.52 -0.54 29.64
CA LYS A 111 -17.16 0.39 30.71
C LYS A 111 -15.64 0.56 30.73
N ASN A 112 -15.21 1.79 30.88
CA ASN A 112 -13.80 2.08 31.06
C ASN A 112 -13.37 1.70 32.50
N PRO A 113 -12.22 1.05 32.70
CA PRO A 113 -11.71 0.71 34.02
C PRO A 113 -11.47 1.91 34.95
N LEU A 114 -11.30 3.11 34.40
CA LEU A 114 -11.07 4.36 35.13
C LEU A 114 -12.34 5.22 35.27
N ALA A 115 -13.51 4.62 35.10
CA ALA A 115 -14.79 5.33 35.23
C ALA A 115 -14.96 5.92 36.63
N ASP A 116 -15.34 7.19 36.68
CA ASP A 116 -15.67 7.91 37.91
C ASP A 116 -16.99 8.69 37.71
N PRO A 117 -18.08 8.36 38.43
CA PRO A 117 -18.14 7.33 39.47
C PRO A 117 -18.06 5.91 38.88
N ASP A 118 -17.73 4.95 39.74
CA ASP A 118 -17.79 3.55 39.39
C ASP A 118 -19.24 3.10 39.15
N PHE A 119 -19.48 2.23 38.15
CA PHE A 119 -20.83 1.74 37.83
C PHE A 119 -20.83 0.32 37.26
N THR A 120 -21.99 -0.33 37.30
CA THR A 120 -22.19 -1.64 36.66
C THR A 120 -22.74 -1.45 35.25
N PHE A 121 -22.03 -2.01 34.28
CA PHE A 121 -22.39 -2.03 32.87
C PHE A 121 -22.87 -3.43 32.48
N GLN A 122 -24.06 -3.52 31.89
CA GLN A 122 -24.65 -4.76 31.39
C GLN A 122 -25.31 -4.54 30.03
N ILE A 123 -25.38 -5.61 29.25
CA ILE A 123 -26.06 -5.64 27.95
C ILE A 123 -27.18 -6.67 28.10
N ALA A 124 -28.39 -6.30 27.68
CA ALA A 124 -29.59 -7.06 28.02
C ALA A 124 -29.58 -8.53 27.55
N ASN A 125 -28.71 -8.88 26.59
CA ASN A 125 -28.67 -10.21 25.96
C ASN A 125 -27.25 -10.78 25.67
N ASP A 126 -26.16 -10.16 26.13
CA ASP A 126 -24.78 -10.51 25.69
C ASP A 126 -23.75 -10.61 26.84
N GLU A 127 -22.61 -11.23 26.54
CA GLU A 127 -21.39 -11.14 27.35
C GLU A 127 -20.88 -9.68 27.36
N VAL A 128 -20.45 -9.20 28.52
CA VAL A 128 -19.76 -7.91 28.66
C VAL A 128 -18.26 -8.20 28.54
N PRO A 129 -17.51 -7.54 27.64
CA PRO A 129 -17.86 -6.35 26.85
C PRO A 129 -18.61 -6.63 25.54
N ALA A 130 -19.29 -5.62 24.99
CA ALA A 130 -19.97 -5.72 23.69
C ALA A 130 -18.93 -5.79 22.58
N ILE A 131 -18.75 -6.95 21.95
CA ILE A 131 -17.82 -7.13 20.83
C ILE A 131 -18.62 -7.34 19.56
N LEU A 132 -18.32 -6.53 18.54
CA LEU A 132 -18.86 -6.72 17.19
C LEU A 132 -17.73 -6.87 16.20
N CYS A 133 -17.62 -8.04 15.60
CA CYS A 133 -16.62 -8.35 14.59
C CYS A 133 -17.21 -8.37 13.18
N GLN A 134 -16.38 -8.00 12.21
CA GLN A 134 -16.72 -8.04 10.81
C GLN A 134 -15.62 -8.69 10.00
N ASN A 135 -16.01 -9.34 8.90
CA ASN A 135 -15.08 -9.95 7.98
C ASN A 135 -14.29 -8.87 7.23
N SER A 136 -12.97 -9.00 7.22
CA SER A 136 -12.07 -8.05 6.55
C SER A 136 -12.20 -8.04 5.02
N GLN A 137 -12.97 -8.95 4.42
CA GLN A 137 -13.35 -8.88 3.01
C GLN A 137 -14.05 -7.57 2.64
N SER A 138 -14.69 -6.89 3.61
CA SER A 138 -15.30 -5.58 3.41
C SER A 138 -14.29 -4.43 3.46
N LEU A 139 -13.05 -4.68 3.87
CA LEU A 139 -12.02 -3.64 3.88
C LEU A 139 -11.63 -3.30 2.43
N PRO A 140 -11.33 -2.03 2.13
CA PRO A 140 -10.70 -1.68 0.87
C PRO A 140 -9.44 -2.53 0.76
N ARG A 141 -9.35 -3.38 -0.27
CA ARG A 141 -8.08 -4.04 -0.58
C ARG A 141 -7.10 -2.91 -0.77
N SER A 142 -6.03 -2.88 0.03
CA SER A 142 -4.82 -2.20 -0.42
C SER A 142 -4.56 -2.80 -1.79
N ALA A 143 -4.79 -2.02 -2.85
CA ALA A 143 -4.33 -2.42 -4.17
C ALA A 143 -2.89 -2.87 -3.95
N PRO A 144 -2.47 -4.05 -4.47
CA PRO A 144 -1.06 -4.41 -4.39
C PRO A 144 -0.33 -3.16 -4.83
N GLU A 145 0.63 -2.72 -4.01
CA GLU A 145 1.46 -1.56 -4.31
C GLU A 145 2.03 -1.82 -5.69
N GLN A 146 1.31 -1.36 -6.71
CA GLN A 146 1.77 -1.39 -8.06
C GLN A 146 2.77 -0.26 -8.00
N GLU A 147 4.00 -0.60 -7.64
CA GLU A 147 5.17 0.16 -8.03
C GLU A 147 4.83 0.62 -9.44
N THR A 148 4.50 1.89 -9.61
CA THR A 148 4.27 2.49 -10.91
C THR A 148 5.65 2.59 -11.53
N ARG A 149 6.27 1.44 -11.80
CA ARG A 149 7.53 1.34 -12.49
C ARG A 149 7.21 1.81 -13.89
N PRO A 150 7.80 2.92 -14.35
CA PRO A 150 7.45 3.47 -15.65
C PRO A 150 7.73 2.41 -16.72
N SER A 151 6.75 2.21 -17.58
CA SER A 151 6.75 1.22 -18.64
C SER A 151 7.26 1.82 -19.95
N ALA A 152 8.25 1.15 -20.56
CA ALA A 152 8.76 1.49 -21.89
C ALA A 152 8.07 0.61 -22.92
N LEU A 153 7.13 1.17 -23.69
CA LEU A 153 6.39 0.42 -24.71
C LEU A 153 6.76 0.93 -26.10
N PHE A 154 7.03 0.02 -27.04
CA PHE A 154 7.39 0.34 -28.42
C PHE A 154 6.42 -0.32 -29.39
N THR A 155 5.95 0.44 -30.38
CA THR A 155 5.16 -0.09 -31.49
C THR A 155 6.04 -0.81 -32.50
N SER A 156 7.27 -0.35 -32.68
CA SER A 156 8.21 -0.96 -33.61
C SER A 156 9.67 -0.82 -33.16
N LEU A 157 10.47 -1.81 -33.55
CA LEU A 157 11.93 -1.83 -33.43
C LEU A 157 12.50 -2.17 -34.80
N THR A 158 13.31 -1.27 -35.36
CA THR A 158 14.01 -1.49 -36.62
C THR A 158 15.51 -1.35 -36.43
N ALA A 159 16.25 -2.42 -36.72
CA ALA A 159 17.71 -2.40 -36.75
C ALA A 159 18.22 -2.39 -38.19
N ARG A 160 19.16 -1.51 -38.49
CA ARG A 160 19.86 -1.47 -39.78
C ARG A 160 21.34 -1.70 -39.56
N PHE A 161 21.88 -2.65 -40.31
CA PHE A 161 23.28 -3.04 -40.27
C PHE A 161 23.98 -2.55 -41.53
N GLN A 162 25.09 -1.86 -41.36
CA GLN A 162 25.94 -1.43 -42.46
C GLN A 162 27.37 -1.88 -42.16
N ILE A 163 27.90 -2.77 -42.98
CA ILE A 163 29.28 -3.24 -42.89
C ILE A 163 30.08 -2.50 -43.94
N THR A 164 31.09 -1.77 -43.49
CA THR A 164 32.11 -1.19 -44.36
C THR A 164 33.32 -2.09 -44.30
N LYS A 165 33.53 -2.85 -45.38
CA LYS A 165 34.71 -3.72 -45.50
C LYS A 165 35.96 -2.84 -45.46
N SER A 166 36.93 -3.25 -44.64
CA SER A 166 38.23 -2.60 -44.64
C SER A 166 38.94 -2.82 -45.99
N PRO A 167 39.66 -1.83 -46.53
CA PRO A 167 40.49 -2.01 -47.73
C PRO A 167 41.72 -2.89 -47.47
N ASP A 168 42.06 -3.14 -46.21
CA ASP A 168 43.17 -3.99 -45.76
C ASP A 168 42.63 -5.08 -44.83
N ASP A 169 42.96 -6.34 -45.12
CA ASP A 169 42.54 -7.52 -44.36
C ASP A 169 43.17 -7.58 -42.95
N THR A 170 44.18 -6.74 -42.66
CA THR A 170 44.75 -6.57 -41.32
C THR A 170 43.98 -5.56 -40.45
N ILE A 171 43.08 -4.77 -41.03
CA ILE A 171 42.25 -3.79 -40.33
C ILE A 171 40.82 -4.33 -40.20
N PRO A 172 40.21 -4.32 -39.00
CA PRO A 172 38.86 -4.82 -38.83
C PRO A 172 37.85 -3.98 -39.61
N SER A 173 36.94 -4.68 -40.29
CA SER A 173 35.80 -4.03 -40.96
C SER A 173 34.92 -3.33 -39.94
N ARG A 174 34.42 -2.14 -40.29
CA ARG A 174 33.55 -1.37 -39.38
C ARG A 174 32.10 -1.79 -39.60
N ALA A 175 31.45 -2.22 -38.53
CA ALA A 175 30.00 -2.41 -38.51
C ALA A 175 29.34 -1.20 -37.84
N THR A 176 28.40 -0.57 -38.54
CA THR A 176 27.51 0.45 -37.97
C THR A 176 26.13 -0.15 -37.80
N ILE A 177 25.63 -0.14 -36.58
CA ILE A 177 24.26 -0.56 -36.25
C ILE A 177 23.45 0.69 -35.93
N THR A 178 22.37 0.90 -36.67
CA THR A 178 21.38 1.95 -36.37
C THR A 178 20.11 1.30 -35.87
N VAL A 179 19.77 1.51 -34.61
CA VAL A 179 18.51 1.06 -34.01
C VAL A 179 17.54 2.22 -33.96
N THR A 180 16.34 2.03 -34.48
CA THR A 180 15.23 2.98 -34.40
C THR A 180 14.10 2.33 -33.63
N LEU A 181 13.67 3.00 -32.55
CA LEU A 181 12.55 2.61 -31.71
C LEU A 181 11.41 3.60 -31.93
N GLU A 182 10.19 3.09 -32.09
CA GLU A 182 8.99 3.91 -32.15
C GLU A 182 8.17 3.73 -30.87
N PRO A 183 8.01 4.79 -30.05
CA PRO A 183 7.29 4.68 -28.79
C PRO A 183 5.79 4.46 -29.02
N HIS A 184 5.19 3.55 -28.24
CA HIS A 184 3.75 3.39 -28.20
C HIS A 184 3.11 4.59 -27.46
N PRO A 185 1.90 5.04 -27.84
CA PRO A 185 1.18 6.12 -27.14
C PRO A 185 0.92 5.92 -25.64
N ARG A 186 1.19 4.72 -25.12
CA ARG A 186 1.05 4.34 -23.71
C ARG A 186 2.39 4.20 -22.98
N THR A 187 3.50 4.49 -23.65
CA THR A 187 4.79 4.50 -22.97
C THR A 187 4.81 5.62 -21.94
N ASP A 188 5.34 5.33 -20.76
CA ASP A 188 5.55 6.34 -19.74
C ASP A 188 6.75 7.22 -20.11
N VAL A 189 6.82 8.41 -19.49
CA VAL A 189 7.99 9.29 -19.61
C VAL A 189 9.12 8.71 -18.79
N ILE A 190 10.15 8.19 -19.46
CA ILE A 190 11.33 7.60 -18.83
C ILE A 190 12.49 8.58 -18.97
N THR A 191 13.07 8.99 -17.85
CA THR A 191 14.24 9.87 -17.80
C THR A 191 15.32 9.23 -16.94
N GLY A 192 16.59 9.40 -17.31
CA GLY A 192 17.69 8.81 -16.57
C GLY A 192 18.93 8.62 -17.43
N THR A 193 19.93 7.97 -16.83
CA THR A 193 21.17 7.55 -17.50
C THR A 193 21.21 6.03 -17.59
N ASN A 194 22.01 5.50 -18.52
CA ASN A 194 22.16 4.04 -18.72
C ASN A 194 20.83 3.29 -18.98
N LEU A 195 19.90 3.93 -19.69
CA LEU A 195 18.57 3.37 -19.98
C LEU A 195 18.59 2.26 -21.03
N TRP A 196 19.69 2.14 -21.77
CA TRP A 196 19.79 1.28 -22.94
C TRP A 196 21.11 0.52 -22.91
N GLN A 197 21.04 -0.79 -23.10
CA GLN A 197 22.18 -1.66 -23.25
C GLN A 197 22.01 -2.44 -24.56
N LEU A 198 23.07 -2.46 -25.37
CA LEU A 198 23.16 -3.33 -26.53
C LEU A 198 24.26 -4.34 -26.23
N ASP A 199 23.89 -5.59 -25.98
CA ASP A 199 24.85 -6.66 -25.77
C ASP A 199 25.28 -7.23 -27.11
N SER A 200 26.60 -7.23 -27.37
CA SER A 200 27.21 -8.00 -28.46
C SER A 200 27.70 -9.33 -27.89
N LEU A 201 27.17 -10.43 -28.38
CA LEU A 201 27.53 -11.77 -27.90
C LEU A 201 28.96 -12.19 -28.29
N GLU A 202 29.62 -11.52 -29.24
CA GLU A 202 31.03 -11.75 -29.56
C GLU A 202 31.71 -10.45 -30.00
N VAL A 203 33.04 -10.42 -29.86
CA VAL A 203 33.94 -9.27 -30.00
C VAL A 203 33.75 -8.55 -31.35
N VAL A 204 32.83 -7.58 -31.39
CA VAL A 204 32.66 -6.65 -32.51
C VAL A 204 32.68 -5.24 -31.93
N THR A 205 33.69 -4.46 -32.28
CA THR A 205 33.74 -3.03 -31.93
C THR A 205 32.73 -2.28 -32.80
N VAL A 206 31.48 -2.21 -32.36
CA VAL A 206 30.42 -1.46 -33.04
C VAL A 206 30.44 -0.01 -32.57
N MET A 207 30.62 0.93 -33.50
CA MET A 207 30.24 2.33 -33.23
C MET A 207 28.76 2.48 -33.56
N ALA A 208 27.91 2.49 -32.53
CA ALA A 208 26.47 2.71 -32.68
C ALA A 208 26.16 4.22 -32.58
N ARG A 209 25.34 4.73 -33.51
CA ARG A 209 24.80 6.10 -33.47
C ARG A 209 23.29 6.04 -33.35
N VAL A 210 22.78 6.32 -32.15
CA VAL A 210 21.34 6.50 -31.91
C VAL A 210 20.94 7.87 -32.46
N ARG A 211 19.89 7.94 -33.29
CA ARG A 211 19.31 9.22 -33.75
C ARG A 211 17.91 9.37 -33.17
N GLU A 212 17.71 10.41 -32.34
CA GLU A 212 16.40 10.81 -31.83
C GLU A 212 15.61 11.62 -32.86
N ARG A 213 14.28 11.45 -32.86
CA ARG A 213 13.29 12.43 -33.37
C ARG A 213 12.41 12.93 -32.22
N MET A 214 13.01 13.32 -31.09
CA MET A 214 12.31 14.05 -30.02
C MET A 214 12.81 15.50 -29.97
N LYS A 215 11.90 16.45 -29.74
CA LYS A 215 12.27 17.82 -29.32
C LYS A 215 12.69 17.78 -27.85
N VAL A 216 13.92 17.37 -27.58
CA VAL A 216 14.55 17.52 -26.27
C VAL A 216 15.41 18.78 -26.30
N ARG A 217 15.14 19.72 -25.38
CA ARG A 217 16.06 20.84 -25.14
C ARG A 217 17.27 20.28 -24.38
N SER A 218 18.45 20.49 -24.97
CA SER A 218 19.70 20.93 -24.31
C SER A 218 20.97 20.05 -24.35
N TYR A 219 22.04 20.73 -24.79
CA TYR A 219 23.50 20.74 -24.49
C TYR A 219 24.44 19.54 -24.77
N TYR A 220 25.61 19.88 -25.33
CA TYR A 220 26.68 19.03 -25.87
C TYR A 220 27.79 18.64 -24.85
N CYS A 221 28.53 17.57 -25.20
CA CYS A 221 30.01 17.34 -25.11
C CYS A 221 30.56 16.12 -24.31
N LEU A 222 31.03 15.11 -25.07
CA LEU A 222 32.39 14.51 -25.20
C LEU A 222 33.00 13.42 -24.25
N TYR A 223 33.49 12.38 -24.95
CA TYR A 223 34.68 11.49 -24.79
C TYR A 223 34.77 10.40 -23.69
N ARG A 224 34.91 9.14 -24.16
CA ARG A 224 36.03 8.26 -23.80
C ARG A 224 36.32 7.23 -24.91
N GLN A 225 37.53 7.30 -25.48
CA GLN A 225 38.11 6.28 -26.36
C GLN A 225 38.65 5.12 -25.51
N VAL A 226 38.48 3.88 -25.96
CA VAL A 226 39.28 2.73 -25.50
C VAL A 226 39.87 2.07 -26.74
N ASN A 227 41.19 2.16 -26.88
CA ASN A 227 41.98 1.40 -27.85
C ASN A 227 42.40 0.09 -27.20
N LEU A 228 42.34 -1.04 -27.91
CA LEU A 228 43.18 -2.20 -27.59
C LEU A 228 43.39 -3.10 -28.81
N TYR A 229 44.61 -3.62 -28.87
CA TYR A 229 45.34 -4.24 -29.97
C TYR A 229 45.23 -5.77 -29.89
N ILE A 230 45.20 -6.49 -31.02
CA ILE A 230 45.41 -7.95 -31.03
C ILE A 230 46.34 -8.33 -32.21
N PRO A 231 47.43 -9.09 -31.98
CA PRO A 231 48.39 -9.50 -33.01
C PRO A 231 47.91 -10.69 -33.85
N THR A 232 48.50 -10.81 -35.03
CA THR A 232 48.23 -11.82 -36.06
C THR A 232 48.80 -13.20 -35.73
N ASN A 233 48.12 -14.23 -36.27
CA ASN A 233 48.54 -15.60 -36.59
C ASN A 233 47.83 -16.71 -35.79
N ARG A 234 47.02 -17.54 -36.46
CA ARG A 234 47.50 -18.74 -37.20
C ARG A 234 46.36 -19.40 -37.97
N SER A 235 46.73 -19.86 -39.15
CA SER A 235 46.06 -20.78 -40.07
C SER A 235 45.83 -22.18 -39.48
N CYS A 236 44.76 -22.87 -39.86
CA CYS A 236 44.80 -23.94 -40.88
C CYS A 236 43.43 -24.66 -41.03
N SER A 237 43.07 -24.83 -42.29
CA SER A 237 42.13 -25.75 -42.96
C SER A 237 42.28 -27.24 -42.58
N PRO A 238 41.43 -28.15 -43.10
CA PRO A 238 40.33 -27.98 -44.08
C PRO A 238 38.92 -27.91 -43.49
#